data_AF-A0A7K0Q894-F1
#
_entry.id   AF-A0A7K0Q894-F1
#
_cell.length_a   1.000
_cell.length_b   1.000
_cell.length_c   1.000
_cell.angle_alpha   90.00
_cell.angle_beta   90.00
_cell.angle_gamma   90.00
#
_symmetry.space_group_name_H-M   'P 1'
#
loop_
_entity.id
_entity.type
_entity.pdbx_description
1 polymer ?
#
loop_
_entity_poly.entity_id
_entity_poly.type
_entity_poly.pdbx_seq_one_letter_code
_entity_poly.pdbx_strand_id
1 'polypeptide(L)'
;MRFKIFFISTLLVSTAIISPSSAVATDTGWRYWGYFQAAPSKTTWTAAMTGPTVDIADGSVEGWSFVFSSNDIPSLAPRVKPSFKSICSATKSDADTKRIAVVIDFGSRAWAPKGEKIPKTIVRCVRTAKSSQGIDVLGQIIKVRANASGLICGLNGFPSKECGLEIATPVSLLLKK
;
A
#
# COMPACT_ATOMS: atom_id res chain seq x y z
N MET A 1 50.75 76.90 1.46
CA MET A 1 49.57 76.82 2.34
C MET A 1 48.32 76.55 1.50
N ARG A 2 47.37 75.81 2.08
CA ARG A 2 45.99 75.50 1.60
C ARG A 2 45.87 74.15 0.87
N PHE A 3 45.86 73.05 1.61
CA PHE A 3 44.73 72.33 2.24
C PHE A 3 44.04 71.34 1.29
N LYS A 4 44.29 70.07 1.59
CA LYS A 4 43.68 68.85 1.06
C LYS A 4 42.17 68.85 1.30
N ILE A 5 41.40 68.36 0.33
CA ILE A 5 40.07 67.78 0.58
C ILE A 5 40.00 66.46 -0.18
N PHE A 6 40.13 65.38 0.58
CA PHE A 6 39.85 64.01 0.16
C PHE A 6 38.32 63.85 0.07
N PHE A 7 37.81 63.48 -1.11
CA PHE A 7 36.44 62.96 -1.21
C PHE A 7 36.47 61.46 -0.92
N ILE A 8 36.14 61.11 0.32
CA ILE A 8 35.85 59.73 0.75
C ILE A 8 34.38 59.48 0.40
N SER A 9 34.13 58.73 -0.67
CA SER A 9 32.79 58.26 -1.02
C SER A 9 32.49 57.00 -0.20
N THR A 10 31.48 57.07 0.66
CA THR A 10 31.09 55.96 1.54
C THR A 10 29.62 55.59 1.33
N LEU A 11 29.36 54.27 1.21
CA LEU A 11 28.13 53.55 1.60
C LEU A 11 26.93 53.63 0.60
N LEU A 12 26.10 52.61 0.33
CA LEU A 12 25.78 51.33 0.99
C LEU A 12 25.63 50.20 -0.06
N VAL A 13 26.23 49.03 0.19
CA VAL A 13 25.82 47.77 -0.46
C VAL A 13 24.77 47.13 0.44
N SER A 14 23.52 47.07 -0.02
CA SER A 14 22.45 46.33 0.65
C SER A 14 22.57 44.85 0.33
N THR A 15 23.25 44.09 1.18
CA THR A 15 23.22 42.63 1.13
C THR A 15 21.87 42.15 1.67
N ALA A 16 20.93 41.85 0.76
CA ALA A 16 19.72 41.13 1.10
C ALA A 16 20.11 39.73 1.60
N ILE A 17 19.96 39.49 2.89
CA ILE A 17 20.10 38.17 3.51
C ILE A 17 18.87 37.37 3.10
N ILE A 18 18.91 36.75 1.92
CA ILE A 18 17.91 35.76 1.54
C ILE A 18 18.19 34.54 2.41
N SER A 19 17.44 34.43 3.51
CA SER A 19 17.41 33.22 4.31
C SER A 19 16.96 32.08 3.41
N PRO A 20 17.70 30.98 3.25
CA PRO A 20 17.16 29.81 2.59
C PRO A 20 16.00 29.33 3.45
N SER A 21 14.76 29.54 2.97
CA SER A 21 13.61 28.82 3.48
C SER A 21 13.97 27.35 3.39
N SER A 22 14.24 26.73 4.54
CA SER A 22 14.40 25.29 4.63
C SER A 22 13.03 24.72 4.26
N ALA A 23 12.82 24.38 2.99
CA ALA A 23 11.72 23.55 2.59
C ALA A 23 11.88 22.26 3.41
N VAL A 24 11.06 22.10 4.44
CA VAL A 24 11.00 20.85 5.17
C VAL A 24 10.53 19.85 4.12
N ALA A 25 11.44 19.00 3.62
CA ALA A 25 11.08 17.94 2.71
C ALA A 25 10.08 17.06 3.45
N THR A 26 8.79 17.21 3.14
CA THR A 26 7.76 16.35 3.69
C THR A 26 7.99 14.98 3.09
N ASP A 27 8.45 14.01 3.89
CA ASP A 27 8.60 12.61 3.49
C ASP A 27 7.24 12.16 2.91
N THR A 28 7.16 11.87 1.61
CA THR A 28 5.93 11.43 0.95
C THR A 28 5.94 9.90 0.77
N GLY A 29 4.77 9.35 0.50
CA GLY A 29 4.64 7.96 0.11
C GLY A 29 3.25 7.70 -0.46
N TRP A 30 3.03 6.48 -0.92
CA TRP A 30 1.78 6.11 -1.57
C TRP A 30 0.91 5.27 -0.65
N ARG A 31 -0.39 5.50 -0.73
CA ARG A 31 -1.39 4.56 -0.20
C ARG A 31 -2.06 3.78 -1.31
N TYR A 32 -2.01 2.46 -1.21
CA TYR A 32 -2.45 1.58 -2.30
C TYR A 32 -2.75 0.16 -1.79
N TRP A 33 -3.28 -0.70 -2.66
CA TRP A 33 -3.48 -2.12 -2.36
C TRP A 33 -2.21 -2.92 -2.65
N GLY A 34 -1.56 -3.40 -1.60
CA GLY A 34 -0.46 -4.37 -1.69
C GLY A 34 -0.99 -5.80 -1.78
N TYR A 35 -0.29 -6.63 -2.55
CA TYR A 35 -0.61 -8.04 -2.76
C TYR A 35 0.49 -8.93 -2.15
N PHE A 36 0.07 -9.95 -1.40
CA PHE A 36 0.93 -10.84 -0.63
C PHE A 36 0.49 -12.28 -0.83
N GLN A 37 1.43 -13.21 -0.75
CA GLN A 37 1.16 -14.63 -0.91
C GLN A 37 1.86 -15.42 0.19
N ALA A 38 1.26 -16.54 0.56
CA ALA A 38 1.92 -17.60 1.28
C ALA A 38 1.70 -18.91 0.52
N ALA A 39 2.80 -19.55 0.15
CA ALA A 39 2.77 -20.86 -0.48
C ALA A 39 2.12 -21.91 0.46
N PRO A 40 1.66 -23.05 -0.07
CA PRO A 40 1.06 -24.10 0.75
C PRO A 40 1.90 -24.45 1.97
N SER A 41 1.25 -24.59 3.12
CA SER A 41 1.86 -24.86 4.44
C SER A 41 2.78 -23.77 5.01
N LYS A 42 2.94 -22.61 4.33
CA LYS A 42 3.68 -21.47 4.88
C LYS A 42 2.78 -20.59 5.73
N THR A 43 3.39 -19.97 6.74
CA THR A 43 2.71 -19.11 7.74
C THR A 43 3.27 -17.68 7.76
N THR A 44 4.07 -17.33 6.76
CA THR A 44 4.66 -16.00 6.59
C THR A 44 4.21 -15.42 5.25
N TRP A 45 3.90 -14.12 5.25
CA TRP A 45 3.56 -13.38 4.04
C TRP A 45 4.81 -13.04 3.23
N THR A 46 4.73 -13.20 1.93
CA THR A 46 5.70 -12.70 0.95
C THR A 46 5.01 -11.68 0.05
N ALA A 47 5.58 -10.50 -0.14
CA ALA A 47 5.05 -9.53 -1.10
C ALA A 47 5.16 -10.10 -2.52
N ALA A 48 4.09 -9.97 -3.30
CA ALA A 48 4.01 -10.50 -4.65
C ALA A 48 4.59 -9.50 -5.66
N MET A 49 5.76 -9.81 -6.22
CA MET A 49 6.45 -8.91 -7.16
C MET A 49 5.87 -8.92 -8.58
N THR A 50 5.13 -9.97 -8.95
CA THR A 50 4.58 -10.17 -10.30
C THR A 50 3.08 -9.85 -10.40
N GLY A 51 2.48 -9.35 -9.31
CA GLY A 51 1.04 -9.09 -9.25
C GLY A 51 0.17 -10.37 -9.20
N PRO A 52 -1.16 -10.20 -9.27
CA PRO A 52 -2.15 -11.25 -9.00
C PRO A 52 -2.57 -12.08 -10.24
N THR A 53 -1.89 -11.89 -11.38
CA THR A 53 -2.21 -12.53 -12.66
C THR A 53 -1.28 -13.71 -12.98
N VAL A 54 -0.72 -14.32 -11.94
CA VAL A 54 0.12 -15.52 -12.01
C VAL A 54 -0.64 -16.71 -11.40
N ASP A 55 -0.21 -17.92 -11.74
CA ASP A 55 -0.80 -19.13 -11.18
C ASP A 55 -0.62 -19.19 -9.66
N ILE A 56 -1.61 -19.77 -8.99
CA ILE A 56 -1.64 -20.00 -7.54
C ILE A 56 -1.88 -21.47 -7.26
N ALA A 57 -1.19 -22.02 -6.26
CA ALA A 57 -1.30 -23.44 -5.91
C ALA A 57 -2.53 -23.71 -5.01
N ASP A 58 -3.14 -24.91 -5.13
CA ASP A 58 -4.09 -25.38 -4.11
C ASP A 58 -3.42 -25.36 -2.73
N GLY A 59 -4.12 -24.84 -1.72
CA GLY A 59 -3.56 -24.70 -0.39
C GLY A 59 -2.82 -23.39 -0.13
N SER A 60 -2.71 -22.48 -1.11
CA SER A 60 -2.10 -21.17 -0.89
C SER A 60 -3.00 -20.25 -0.06
N VAL A 61 -2.38 -19.19 0.46
CA VAL A 61 -3.08 -18.07 1.07
C VAL A 61 -2.74 -16.81 0.30
N GLU A 62 -3.76 -16.14 -0.24
CA GLU A 62 -3.64 -14.85 -0.91
C GLU A 62 -4.03 -13.72 0.04
N GLY A 63 -3.24 -12.65 0.05
CA GLY A 63 -3.34 -11.55 0.98
C GLY A 63 -3.42 -10.21 0.26
N TRP A 64 -4.36 -9.38 0.68
CA TRP A 64 -4.55 -8.02 0.17
C TRP A 64 -4.52 -7.07 1.34
N SER A 65 -3.70 -6.02 1.27
CA SER A 65 -3.57 -5.04 2.34
C SER A 65 -3.64 -3.63 1.76
N PHE A 66 -4.49 -2.77 2.30
CA PHE A 66 -4.42 -1.35 1.96
C PHE A 66 -3.32 -0.70 2.80
N VAL A 67 -2.20 -0.40 2.16
CA VAL A 67 -0.94 -0.01 2.82
C VAL A 67 -0.64 1.46 2.61
N PHE A 68 0.27 1.99 3.43
CA PHE A 68 1.09 3.14 3.10
C PHE A 68 2.55 2.68 2.98
N SER A 69 3.26 3.13 1.97
CA SER A 69 4.69 2.85 1.80
C SER A 69 5.37 4.01 1.07
N SER A 70 6.54 4.42 1.55
CA SER A 70 7.49 5.27 0.82
C SER A 70 8.42 4.45 -0.08
N ASN A 71 8.32 3.11 -0.03
CA ASN A 71 9.12 2.16 -0.80
C ASN A 71 8.29 1.50 -1.89
N ASP A 72 8.94 1.11 -2.99
CA ASP A 72 8.31 0.44 -4.14
C ASP A 72 7.72 -0.94 -3.80
N ILE A 73 8.21 -1.59 -2.73
CA ILE A 73 7.74 -2.90 -2.29
C ILE A 73 6.73 -2.72 -1.15
N PRO A 74 5.54 -3.34 -1.23
CA PRO A 74 4.56 -3.33 -0.15
C PRO A 74 5.16 -3.93 1.12
N SER A 75 5.31 -3.13 2.16
CA SER A 75 5.95 -3.55 3.42
C SER A 75 4.95 -3.98 4.50
N LEU A 76 3.68 -3.60 4.37
CA LEU A 76 2.65 -3.83 5.38
C LEU A 76 1.71 -4.97 4.97
N ALA A 77 2.16 -6.20 5.22
CA ALA A 77 1.35 -7.40 5.00
C ALA A 77 0.05 -7.40 5.85
N PRO A 78 -0.97 -8.21 5.48
CA PRO A 78 -2.19 -8.34 6.27
C PRO A 78 -1.90 -8.69 7.72
N ARG A 79 -2.61 -8.05 8.66
CA ARG A 79 -2.44 -8.27 10.11
C ARG A 79 -2.80 -9.70 10.54
N VAL A 80 -3.75 -10.32 9.84
CA VAL A 80 -4.07 -11.74 10.02
C VAL A 80 -2.98 -12.55 9.33
N LYS A 81 -2.31 -13.44 10.08
CA LYS A 81 -1.28 -14.34 9.56
C LYS A 81 -1.88 -15.32 8.53
N PRO A 82 -1.14 -15.72 7.50
CA PRO A 82 -1.63 -16.69 6.55
C PRO A 82 -1.71 -18.07 7.22
N SER A 83 -2.88 -18.71 7.11
CA SER A 83 -3.10 -20.06 7.64
C SER A 83 -4.18 -20.78 6.84
N PHE A 84 -3.78 -21.47 5.77
CA PHE A 84 -4.70 -22.26 4.96
C PHE A 84 -5.47 -23.29 5.81
N LYS A 85 -4.75 -24.02 6.68
CA LYS A 85 -5.34 -25.04 7.56
C LYS A 85 -6.46 -24.47 8.42
N SER A 86 -6.29 -23.26 8.96
CA SER A 86 -7.31 -22.62 9.78
C SER A 86 -8.48 -22.10 8.95
N ILE A 87 -8.19 -21.44 7.83
CA ILE A 87 -9.19 -20.71 7.04
C ILE A 87 -10.05 -21.66 6.20
N CYS A 88 -9.46 -22.74 5.67
CA CYS A 88 -10.09 -23.68 4.76
C CYS A 88 -10.35 -25.06 5.40
N SER A 89 -10.36 -25.17 6.73
CA SER A 89 -10.50 -26.45 7.46
C SER A 89 -11.74 -27.27 7.06
N ALA A 90 -12.85 -26.61 6.72
CA ALA A 90 -14.10 -27.25 6.30
C ALA A 90 -14.16 -27.58 4.80
N THR A 91 -13.20 -27.10 4.00
CA THR A 91 -13.22 -27.22 2.54
C THR A 91 -12.45 -28.46 2.10
N LYS A 92 -13.20 -29.49 1.69
CA LYS A 92 -12.62 -30.74 1.16
C LYS A 92 -11.87 -30.48 -0.14
N SER A 93 -10.75 -31.19 -0.30
CA SER A 93 -10.02 -31.23 -1.56
C SER A 93 -10.89 -31.85 -2.63
N ASP A 94 -10.69 -31.41 -3.86
CA ASP A 94 -11.43 -31.85 -5.04
C ASP A 94 -10.46 -31.91 -6.21
N ALA A 95 -10.63 -32.90 -7.09
CA ALA A 95 -9.67 -33.17 -8.14
C ALA A 95 -9.70 -32.13 -9.25
N ASP A 96 -10.77 -31.35 -9.42
CA ASP A 96 -10.99 -30.42 -10.54
C ASP A 96 -10.90 -28.95 -10.13
N THR A 97 -10.72 -28.68 -8.84
CA THR A 97 -10.67 -27.34 -8.28
C THR A 97 -9.47 -27.12 -7.37
N LYS A 98 -9.15 -25.85 -7.12
CA LYS A 98 -8.18 -25.41 -6.11
C LYS A 98 -8.93 -24.73 -4.97
N ARG A 99 -8.41 -24.83 -3.76
CA ARG A 99 -8.88 -24.15 -2.55
C ARG A 99 -7.85 -23.12 -2.16
N ILE A 100 -8.32 -21.90 -2.00
CA ILE A 100 -7.46 -20.74 -1.76
C ILE A 100 -8.03 -20.02 -0.54
N ALA A 101 -7.19 -19.85 0.47
CA ALA A 101 -7.53 -18.99 1.59
C ALA A 101 -7.25 -17.53 1.20
N VAL A 102 -8.13 -16.62 1.56
CA VAL A 102 -7.99 -15.19 1.22
C VAL A 102 -8.14 -14.34 2.45
N VAL A 103 -7.22 -13.38 2.62
CA VAL A 103 -7.25 -12.35 3.65
C VAL A 103 -7.27 -10.99 2.98
N ILE A 104 -8.28 -10.17 3.27
CA ILE A 104 -8.34 -8.77 2.83
C ILE A 104 -8.31 -7.87 4.06
N ASP A 105 -7.23 -7.13 4.21
CA ASP A 105 -6.99 -6.16 5.26
C ASP A 105 -7.12 -4.74 4.71
N PHE A 106 -8.14 -4.01 5.16
CA PHE A 106 -8.42 -2.64 4.71
C PHE A 106 -7.50 -1.57 5.32
N GLY A 107 -6.42 -1.98 5.99
CA GLY A 107 -5.39 -1.06 6.46
C GLY A 107 -5.76 -0.37 7.78
N SER A 108 -5.24 0.83 7.96
CA SER A 108 -5.36 1.61 9.20
C SER A 108 -5.95 2.99 8.94
N ARG A 109 -6.59 3.55 9.98
CA ARG A 109 -7.09 4.93 9.99
C ARG A 109 -5.98 5.96 9.79
N ALA A 110 -4.74 5.60 10.09
CA ALA A 110 -3.58 6.47 9.90
C ALA A 110 -3.39 6.94 8.45
N TRP A 111 -3.70 6.09 7.45
CA TRP A 111 -3.52 6.42 6.03
C TRP A 111 -4.79 6.23 5.18
N ALA A 112 -5.89 5.77 5.76
CA ALA A 112 -7.17 5.72 5.05
C ALA A 112 -7.60 7.12 4.55
N PRO A 113 -8.33 7.22 3.42
CA PRO A 113 -8.89 8.49 2.97
C PRO A 113 -9.75 9.14 4.06
N LYS A 114 -9.61 10.46 4.20
CA LYS A 114 -10.31 11.23 5.23
C LYS A 114 -11.81 11.08 5.06
N GLY A 115 -12.50 10.73 6.15
CA GLY A 115 -13.95 10.55 6.17
C GLY A 115 -14.44 9.20 5.66
N GLU A 116 -13.58 8.34 5.12
CA GLU A 116 -13.97 6.99 4.73
C GLU A 116 -13.97 6.03 5.95
N LYS A 117 -15.00 5.17 6.00
CA LYS A 117 -15.09 4.11 7.01
C LYS A 117 -14.32 2.89 6.55
N ILE A 118 -13.34 2.47 7.33
CA ILE A 118 -12.55 1.26 7.06
C ILE A 118 -13.44 0.03 7.23
N PRO A 119 -13.60 -0.81 6.19
CA PRO A 119 -14.33 -2.08 6.30
C PRO A 119 -13.63 -3.07 7.25
N LYS A 120 -14.39 -4.05 7.75
CA LYS A 120 -13.80 -5.14 8.55
C LYS A 120 -12.91 -6.02 7.66
N THR A 121 -11.83 -6.54 8.24
CA THR A 121 -10.99 -7.56 7.59
C THR A 121 -11.86 -8.74 7.14
N ILE A 122 -11.64 -9.18 5.90
CA ILE A 122 -12.31 -10.36 5.34
C ILE A 122 -11.34 -11.52 5.38
N VAL A 123 -11.81 -12.66 5.87
CA VAL A 123 -11.08 -13.93 5.85
C VAL A 123 -12.03 -15.00 5.33
N ARG A 124 -11.70 -15.61 4.19
CA ARG A 124 -12.57 -16.57 3.51
C ARG A 124 -11.77 -17.68 2.84
N CYS A 125 -12.40 -18.85 2.71
CA CYS A 125 -11.92 -19.90 1.83
C CYS A 125 -12.71 -19.85 0.52
N VAL A 126 -12.02 -19.94 -0.60
CA VAL A 126 -12.60 -19.98 -1.95
C VAL A 126 -12.24 -21.30 -2.59
N ARG A 127 -13.20 -21.95 -3.24
CA ARG A 127 -12.96 -23.09 -4.12
C ARG A 127 -13.19 -22.63 -5.55
N THR A 128 -12.18 -22.78 -6.40
CA THR A 128 -12.13 -22.18 -7.73
C THR A 128 -11.57 -23.13 -8.78
N ALA A 129 -11.69 -22.81 -10.06
CA ALA A 129 -11.12 -23.60 -11.14
C ALA A 129 -9.59 -23.69 -11.04
N LYS A 130 -9.00 -24.77 -11.59
CA LYS A 130 -7.53 -24.96 -11.60
C LYS A 130 -6.77 -23.85 -12.33
N SER A 131 -7.40 -23.23 -13.33
CA SER A 131 -6.81 -22.14 -14.10
C SER A 131 -6.93 -20.77 -13.43
N SER A 132 -7.63 -20.66 -12.31
CA SER A 132 -7.84 -19.38 -11.63
C SER A 132 -6.56 -18.83 -11.04
N GLN A 133 -6.40 -17.52 -11.19
CA GLN A 133 -5.30 -16.73 -10.67
C GLN A 133 -5.74 -15.97 -9.41
N GLY A 134 -4.79 -15.28 -8.77
CA GLY A 134 -5.05 -14.49 -7.56
C GLY A 134 -6.15 -13.43 -7.75
N ILE A 135 -6.20 -12.80 -8.93
CA ILE A 135 -7.22 -11.79 -9.26
C ILE A 135 -8.62 -12.39 -9.41
N ASP A 136 -8.72 -13.60 -9.98
CA ASP A 136 -10.01 -14.29 -10.15
C ASP A 136 -10.59 -14.67 -8.79
N VAL A 137 -9.72 -15.17 -7.90
CA VAL A 137 -10.10 -15.52 -6.53
C VAL A 137 -10.58 -14.30 -5.75
N LEU A 138 -9.90 -13.15 -5.90
CA LEU A 138 -10.36 -11.90 -5.31
C LEU A 138 -11.73 -11.48 -5.88
N GLY A 139 -11.89 -11.54 -7.21
CA GLY A 139 -13.13 -11.18 -7.88
C GLY A 139 -14.34 -12.01 -7.46
N GLN A 140 -14.14 -13.26 -7.02
CA GLN A 140 -15.21 -14.13 -6.52
C GLN A 140 -15.74 -13.72 -5.14
N ILE A 141 -14.93 -13.04 -4.32
CA ILE A 141 -15.29 -12.70 -2.94
C ILE A 141 -15.66 -11.24 -2.74
N ILE A 142 -15.21 -10.36 -3.63
CA ILE A 142 -15.37 -8.92 -3.45
C ILE A 142 -15.45 -8.19 -4.79
N LYS A 143 -16.20 -7.09 -4.82
CA LYS A 143 -16.19 -6.18 -5.97
C LYS A 143 -14.82 -5.50 -6.07
N VAL A 144 -14.16 -5.70 -7.19
CA VAL A 144 -12.85 -5.12 -7.51
C VAL A 144 -13.02 -3.91 -8.44
N ARG A 145 -12.33 -2.81 -8.13
CA ARG A 145 -12.15 -1.67 -9.04
C ARG A 145 -10.68 -1.57 -9.39
N ALA A 146 -10.34 -1.67 -10.66
CA ALA A 146 -9.00 -1.45 -11.19
C ALA A 146 -9.00 -0.27 -12.18
N ASN A 147 -7.84 0.35 -12.39
CA ASN A 147 -7.65 1.33 -13.46
C ASN A 147 -7.24 0.64 -14.78
N ALA A 148 -7.05 1.41 -15.84
CA ALA A 148 -6.65 0.90 -17.16
C ALA A 148 -5.27 0.22 -17.18
N SER A 149 -4.38 0.51 -16.23
CA SER A 149 -3.06 -0.13 -16.11
C SER A 149 -3.11 -1.43 -15.30
N GLY A 150 -4.28 -1.85 -14.82
CA GLY A 150 -4.45 -3.05 -13.99
C GLY A 150 -4.14 -2.84 -12.50
N LEU A 151 -3.87 -1.61 -12.06
CA LEU A 151 -3.69 -1.30 -10.64
C LEU A 151 -5.04 -1.44 -9.92
N ILE A 152 -5.05 -2.19 -8.82
CA ILE A 152 -6.22 -2.35 -7.96
C ILE A 152 -6.43 -1.06 -7.16
N CYS A 153 -7.50 -0.34 -7.49
CA CYS A 153 -7.85 0.94 -6.90
C CYS A 153 -8.74 0.79 -5.66
N GLY A 154 -9.63 -0.20 -5.65
CA GLY A 154 -10.58 -0.35 -4.54
C GLY A 154 -11.23 -1.72 -4.46
N LEU A 155 -11.49 -2.16 -3.22
CA LEU A 155 -12.15 -3.41 -2.89
C LEU A 155 -13.39 -3.11 -2.05
N ASN A 156 -14.56 -3.62 -2.45
CA ASN A 156 -15.86 -3.33 -1.82
C ASN A 156 -16.13 -1.83 -1.62
N GLY A 157 -15.72 -1.02 -2.59
CA GLY A 157 -15.89 0.44 -2.54
C GLY A 157 -14.89 1.17 -1.62
N PHE A 158 -13.83 0.51 -1.13
CA PHE A 158 -12.76 1.16 -0.36
C PHE A 158 -11.38 1.04 -1.03
N PRO A 159 -10.62 2.13 -1.18
CA PRO A 159 -11.10 3.50 -1.10
C PRO A 159 -12.12 3.78 -2.21
N SER A 160 -13.03 4.72 -1.95
CA SER A 160 -14.18 4.98 -2.81
C SER A 160 -13.81 5.59 -4.16
N LYS A 161 -12.80 6.46 -4.19
CA LYS A 161 -12.43 7.25 -5.38
C LYS A 161 -10.97 7.09 -5.79
N GLU A 162 -10.06 7.10 -4.83
CA GLU A 162 -8.62 7.15 -5.08
C GLU A 162 -8.07 5.86 -5.69
N CYS A 163 -6.89 5.94 -6.30
CA CYS A 163 -6.18 4.79 -6.85
C CYS A 163 -4.66 5.04 -6.77
N GLY A 164 -4.01 4.56 -5.70
CA GLY A 164 -2.57 4.75 -5.53
C GLY A 164 -2.15 6.21 -5.30
N LEU A 165 -2.84 6.92 -4.40
CA LEU A 165 -2.57 8.34 -4.17
C LEU A 165 -1.26 8.53 -3.37
N GLU A 166 -0.41 9.45 -3.84
CA GLU A 166 0.72 9.97 -3.05
C GLU A 166 0.20 10.92 -1.97
N ILE A 167 0.65 10.73 -0.74
CA ILE A 167 0.28 11.53 0.42
C ILE A 167 1.54 11.86 1.23
N ALA A 168 1.46 12.92 2.03
CA ALA A 168 2.45 13.13 3.09
C ALA A 168 2.45 11.95 4.05
N THR A 169 3.63 11.57 4.54
CA THR A 169 3.77 10.48 5.51
C THR A 169 2.89 10.74 6.73
N PRO A 170 1.98 9.82 7.09
CA PRO A 170 1.15 9.96 8.27
C PRO A 170 1.98 10.20 9.53
N VAL A 171 1.60 11.20 10.34
CA VAL A 171 2.29 11.56 11.58
C VAL A 171 2.49 10.36 12.52
N SER A 172 1.51 9.45 12.58
CA SER A 172 1.60 8.23 13.38
C SER A 172 2.71 7.25 12.95
N LEU A 173 3.24 7.39 11.73
CA LEU A 173 4.35 6.61 11.22
C LEU A 173 5.70 7.33 11.40
N LEU A 174 5.69 8.67 11.46
CA LEU A 174 6.90 9.45 11.77
C LEU A 174 7.39 9.23 13.20
N LEU A 175 6.48 9.07 14.16
CA LEU A 175 6.81 8.83 15.58
C LEU A 175 7.38 7.42 15.87
N LYS A 176 7.45 6.55 14.85
CA LYS A 176 7.96 5.18 14.97
C LYS A 176 9.30 4.96 14.26
N LYS A 177 9.81 5.95 13.52
CA LYS A 177 11.20 5.99 13.05
C LYS A 177 12.09 6.45 14.19
#